data_AF-A0A9W7CN84-F1
#
_entry.id   AF-A0A9W7CN84-F1
#
_cell.length_a   1.000
_cell.length_b   1.000
_cell.length_c   1.000
_cell.angle_alpha   90.00
_cell.angle_beta   90.00
_cell.angle_gamma   90.00
#
_symmetry.space_group_name_H-M   'P 1'
#
loop_
_entity.id
_entity.type
_entity.pdbx_description
1 polymer ?
#
loop_
_entity_poly.entity_id
_entity_poly.type
_entity_poly.pdbx_seq_one_letter_code
_entity_poly.pdbx_strand_id
1 'polypeptide(L)'
;MDLMTLSGFCRNCLGKWITLAARQVGKRDGIDPSTRSALLTGSYTDFVGQCVYGEDYSTWKAKHHTPPTEEQLERYAKSKGLHADHDKEKLKAVEPSEVCCTDVDEASRGEYSDLSGPAVEAAVKEVITAAEGLKGKVEIAEVSRAICEDDRNSIVGALQGWGGTGLGDDEVGIIMTTGGTGFSIRDVTPEATREVLAKDLSNILQHALMLCSEKQPLACLSRGICGLVNRKLIVVNLPGQPEACEDVVKAVMPGVMHWAKEAVN
;
A
#
# COMPACT_ATOMS: atom_id res chain seq x y z
N MET A 1 7.28 -4.85 20.75
CA MET A 1 7.53 -3.41 21.04
C MET A 1 8.18 -2.67 19.86
N ASP A 2 8.36 -3.34 18.74
CA ASP A 2 9.56 -3.19 17.91
C ASP A 2 9.43 -2.02 16.93
N LEU A 3 8.18 -1.76 16.52
CA LEU A 3 7.76 -0.54 15.81
C LEU A 3 8.22 0.75 16.53
N MET A 4 8.13 0.83 17.86
CA MET A 4 8.57 2.02 18.61
C MET A 4 10.09 2.20 18.57
N THR A 5 10.85 1.10 18.66
CA THR A 5 12.32 1.11 18.63
C THR A 5 12.84 1.45 17.23
N LEU A 6 12.19 0.94 16.19
CA LEU A 6 12.58 1.15 14.79
C LEU A 6 12.20 2.54 14.26
N SER A 7 11.09 3.13 14.73
CA SER A 7 10.60 4.44 14.23
C SER A 7 10.96 5.64 15.12
N GLY A 8 11.55 5.41 16.29
CA GLY A 8 11.83 6.46 17.29
C GLY A 8 10.59 7.04 17.99
N PHE A 9 9.39 6.49 17.76
CA PHE A 9 8.18 7.01 18.42
C PHE A 9 8.08 6.56 19.88
N CYS A 10 7.95 7.53 20.80
CA CYS A 10 7.58 7.21 22.17
C CYS A 10 6.13 6.66 22.23
N ARG A 11 5.86 5.80 23.21
CA ARG A 11 4.53 5.19 23.44
C ARG A 11 3.38 6.20 23.49
N ASN A 12 3.67 7.42 23.95
CA ASN A 12 2.72 8.52 24.12
C ASN A 12 2.40 9.29 22.81
N CYS A 13 3.16 9.07 21.74
CA CYS A 13 2.86 9.51 20.38
C CYS A 13 2.14 8.40 19.60
N LEU A 14 2.67 7.17 19.66
CA LEU A 14 2.04 5.99 19.04
C LEU A 14 0.58 5.81 19.48
N GLY A 15 0.31 5.91 20.78
CA GLY A 15 -1.06 5.80 21.30
C GLY A 15 -2.01 6.88 20.77
N LYS A 16 -1.54 8.11 20.54
CA LYS A 16 -2.38 9.20 19.99
C LYS A 16 -2.67 8.98 18.51
N TRP A 17 -1.70 8.47 17.75
CA TRP A 17 -1.90 8.02 16.38
C TRP A 17 -2.94 6.90 16.32
N ILE A 18 -2.87 5.92 17.24
CA ILE A 18 -3.87 4.87 17.37
C ILE A 18 -5.25 5.45 17.70
N THR A 19 -5.38 6.42 18.62
CA THR A 19 -6.66 7.08 18.91
C THR A 19 -7.23 7.84 17.70
N LEU A 20 -6.39 8.53 16.92
CA LEU A 20 -6.82 9.24 15.70
C LEU A 20 -7.28 8.24 14.63
N ALA A 21 -6.53 7.16 14.41
CA ALA A 21 -6.89 6.10 13.47
C ALA A 21 -8.17 5.35 13.90
N ALA A 22 -8.32 5.02 15.19
CA ALA A 22 -9.52 4.41 15.75
C ALA A 22 -10.78 5.22 15.43
N ARG A 23 -10.69 6.55 15.45
CA ARG A 23 -11.81 7.46 15.13
C ARG A 23 -12.08 7.58 13.64
N GLN A 24 -11.06 7.45 12.79
CA GLN A 24 -11.26 7.29 11.35
C GLN A 24 -11.93 5.95 11.03
N VAL A 25 -11.65 4.89 11.79
CA VAL A 25 -12.32 3.58 11.66
C VAL A 25 -13.75 3.64 12.19
N GLY A 26 -13.99 4.23 13.36
CA GLY A 26 -15.34 4.36 13.95
C GLY A 26 -16.32 5.17 13.10
N LYS A 27 -15.82 6.07 12.24
CA LYS A 27 -16.64 6.80 11.25
C LYS A 27 -17.00 6.01 9.99
N ARG A 28 -16.56 4.75 9.85
CA ARG A 28 -16.89 3.92 8.70
C ARG A 28 -18.25 3.26 8.86
N ASP A 29 -18.90 3.01 7.73
CA ASP A 29 -20.10 2.17 7.65
C ASP A 29 -19.77 0.70 7.94
N GLY A 30 -20.75 -0.08 8.39
CA GLY A 30 -20.59 -1.50 8.71
C GLY A 30 -19.88 -1.82 10.04
N ILE A 31 -19.35 -0.83 10.78
CA ILE A 31 -18.92 -1.03 12.17
C ILE A 31 -20.16 -1.18 13.07
N ASP A 32 -20.21 -2.20 13.93
CA ASP A 32 -21.35 -2.39 14.84
C ASP A 32 -21.50 -1.20 15.81
N PRO A 33 -22.73 -0.87 16.28
CA PRO A 33 -22.95 0.33 17.10
C PRO A 33 -22.15 0.39 18.40
N SER A 34 -21.81 -0.75 19.00
CA SER A 34 -21.05 -0.78 20.27
C SER A 34 -19.55 -0.54 20.04
N THR A 35 -18.96 -1.19 19.03
CA THR A 35 -17.58 -0.93 18.61
C THR A 35 -17.43 0.49 18.04
N ARG A 36 -18.40 0.96 17.25
CA ARG A 36 -18.47 2.34 16.74
C ARG A 36 -18.48 3.35 17.88
N SER A 37 -19.31 3.15 18.90
CA SER A 37 -19.33 4.00 20.10
C SER A 37 -17.98 3.99 20.83
N ALA A 38 -17.40 2.81 21.08
CA ALA A 38 -16.11 2.69 21.77
C ALA A 38 -14.95 3.37 21.02
N LEU A 39 -14.89 3.22 19.69
CA LEU A 39 -13.87 3.83 18.83
C LEU A 39 -13.99 5.35 18.71
N LEU A 40 -15.20 5.91 18.80
CA LEU A 40 -15.46 7.35 18.68
C LEU A 40 -15.39 8.10 20.01
N THR A 41 -15.81 7.46 21.11
CA THR A 41 -15.95 8.08 22.44
C THR A 41 -14.84 7.73 23.42
N GLY A 42 -14.16 6.59 23.24
CA GLY A 42 -13.09 6.14 24.13
C GLY A 42 -11.96 7.16 24.26
N SER A 43 -11.47 7.35 25.49
CA SER A 43 -10.37 8.30 25.71
C SER A 43 -9.05 7.69 25.27
N TYR A 44 -8.08 8.57 24.97
CA TYR A 44 -6.71 8.20 24.66
C TYR A 44 -6.08 7.30 25.77
N THR A 45 -6.40 7.54 27.04
CA THR A 45 -5.84 6.78 28.15
C THR A 45 -6.42 5.37 28.29
N ASP A 46 -7.71 5.19 27.98
CA ASP A 46 -8.38 3.89 28.15
C ASP A 46 -7.94 2.93 27.05
N PHE A 47 -8.02 3.38 25.78
CA PHE A 47 -7.69 2.57 24.61
C PHE A 47 -6.21 2.17 24.59
N VAL A 48 -5.32 3.06 25.00
CA VAL A 48 -3.88 2.79 25.08
C VAL A 48 -3.53 2.03 26.36
N GLY A 49 -4.31 2.20 27.43
CA GLY A 49 -4.25 1.38 28.65
C GLY A 49 -4.40 -0.10 28.33
N GLN A 50 -5.62 -0.52 27.98
CA GLN A 50 -5.94 -1.91 27.66
C GLN A 50 -4.98 -2.52 26.63
N CYS A 51 -4.74 -1.83 25.50
CA CYS A 51 -4.00 -2.42 24.38
C CYS A 51 -2.48 -2.50 24.57
N VAL A 52 -1.86 -1.68 25.44
CA VAL A 52 -0.39 -1.65 25.61
C VAL A 52 0.05 -2.22 26.96
N TYR A 53 -0.78 -2.10 28.01
CA TYR A 53 -0.41 -2.49 29.38
C TYR A 53 -1.32 -3.58 29.97
N GLY A 54 -2.43 -3.92 29.32
CA GLY A 54 -3.44 -4.86 29.82
C GLY A 54 -4.35 -4.30 30.91
N GLU A 55 -4.14 -3.07 31.34
CA GLU A 55 -4.93 -2.34 32.33
C GLU A 55 -4.91 -0.83 32.04
N ASP A 56 -5.77 -0.05 32.69
CA ASP A 56 -5.78 1.42 32.56
C ASP A 56 -4.39 2.03 32.80
N TYR A 57 -4.03 3.00 31.96
CA TYR A 57 -2.74 3.68 32.03
C TYR A 57 -2.51 4.42 33.35
N SER A 58 -3.54 4.96 34.01
CA SER A 58 -3.38 5.62 35.32
C SER A 58 -2.99 4.61 36.41
N THR A 59 -3.62 3.44 36.39
CA THR A 59 -3.38 2.31 37.29
C THR A 59 -2.00 1.71 37.07
N TRP A 60 -1.62 1.43 35.81
CA TRP A 60 -0.27 0.96 35.46
C TRP A 60 0.81 1.96 35.88
N LYS A 61 0.61 3.25 35.61
CA LYS A 61 1.56 4.31 35.94
C LYS A 61 1.77 4.42 37.45
N ALA A 62 0.74 4.28 38.27
CA ALA A 62 0.84 4.32 39.72
C ALA A 62 1.69 3.17 40.30
N LYS A 63 1.66 1.99 39.67
CA LYS A 63 2.45 0.81 40.07
C LYS A 63 3.90 0.87 39.61
N HIS A 64 4.16 1.39 38.41
CA HIS A 64 5.41 1.13 37.68
C HIS A 64 6.23 2.38 37.29
N HIS A 65 5.76 3.60 37.57
CA HIS A 65 6.43 4.82 37.14
C HIS A 65 6.96 5.65 38.33
N THR A 66 8.25 5.54 38.61
CA THR A 66 8.95 6.46 39.52
C THR A 66 8.92 7.91 38.99
N PRO A 67 8.92 8.93 39.87
CA PRO A 67 9.07 10.32 39.44
C PRO A 67 10.38 10.56 38.67
N PRO A 68 10.39 11.41 37.63
CA PRO A 68 11.62 11.78 36.92
C PRO A 68 12.50 12.69 37.78
N THR A 69 13.82 12.60 37.60
CA THR A 69 14.79 13.50 38.27
C THR A 69 14.85 14.87 37.59
N GLU A 70 15.39 15.88 38.28
CA GLU A 70 15.53 17.25 37.75
C GLU A 70 16.38 17.28 36.46
N GLU A 71 17.46 16.50 36.40
CA GLU A 71 18.29 16.36 35.19
C GLU A 71 17.50 15.76 34.00
N GLN A 72 16.64 14.78 34.26
CA GLN A 72 15.74 14.21 33.25
C GLN A 72 14.69 15.24 32.77
N LEU A 73 14.18 16.08 33.68
CA LEU A 73 13.24 17.15 33.36
C LEU A 73 13.89 18.26 32.53
N GLU A 74 15.12 18.67 32.84
CA GLU A 74 15.91 19.58 31.99
C GLU A 74 16.13 19.00 30.58
N ARG A 75 16.57 17.74 30.50
CA ARG A 75 16.86 17.08 29.22
C ARG A 75 15.59 16.92 28.39
N TYR A 76 14.46 16.62 29.03
CA TYR A 76 13.14 16.63 28.39
C TYR A 76 12.76 18.02 27.88
N ALA A 77 12.92 19.07 28.69
CA ALA A 77 12.61 20.45 28.30
C ALA A 77 13.42 20.90 27.07
N LYS A 78 14.73 20.61 27.05
CA LYS A 78 15.63 20.87 25.91
C LYS A 78 15.23 20.11 24.63
N SER A 79 14.52 18.99 24.75
CA SER A 79 14.05 18.18 23.61
C SER A 79 12.68 18.57 23.04
N LYS A 80 11.90 19.44 23.69
CA LYS A 80 10.48 19.72 23.32
C LYS A 80 10.27 20.13 21.86
N GLY A 81 11.21 20.87 21.26
CA GLY A 81 11.12 21.30 19.85
C GLY A 81 11.25 20.16 18.83
N LEU A 82 11.57 18.94 19.28
CA LEU A 82 11.66 17.72 18.45
C LEU A 82 10.47 16.78 18.67
N HIS A 83 9.48 17.15 19.49
CA HIS A 83 8.31 16.31 19.76
C HIS A 83 7.25 16.55 18.68
N ALA A 84 6.65 15.48 18.17
CA ALA A 84 5.58 15.58 17.18
C ALA A 84 4.36 16.34 17.76
N ASP A 85 3.97 17.43 17.12
CA ASP A 85 2.74 18.15 17.47
C ASP A 85 1.51 17.44 16.89
N HIS A 86 0.38 17.57 17.57
CA HIS A 86 -0.84 16.83 17.27
C HIS A 86 -2.07 17.70 17.46
N ASP A 87 -2.98 17.63 16.49
CA ASP A 87 -4.27 18.32 16.51
C ASP A 87 -5.12 17.88 17.71
N LYS A 88 -5.35 18.83 18.64
CA LYS A 88 -6.08 18.60 19.90
C LYS A 88 -7.59 18.63 19.72
N GLU A 89 -8.10 19.22 18.63
CA GLU A 89 -9.53 19.20 18.29
C GLU A 89 -9.91 17.79 17.82
N LYS A 90 -9.10 17.19 16.94
CA LYS A 90 -9.26 15.80 16.46
C LYS A 90 -9.09 14.74 17.57
N LEU A 91 -8.64 15.13 18.77
CA LEU A 91 -8.57 14.30 19.98
C LEU A 91 -9.81 14.42 20.91
N LYS A 92 -10.85 15.19 20.55
CA LYS A 92 -12.19 15.19 21.20
C LYS A 92 -13.17 14.18 20.56
N ALA A 93 -14.14 13.66 21.31
CA ALA A 93 -15.13 12.69 20.79
C ALA A 93 -16.13 13.33 19.81
N VAL A 94 -16.78 12.54 18.93
CA VAL A 94 -17.67 13.01 17.85
C VAL A 94 -18.81 12.00 17.55
N GLU A 95 -19.99 12.51 17.20
CA GLU A 95 -21.22 11.76 16.82
C GLU A 95 -21.28 11.38 15.30
N PRO A 96 -22.10 10.41 14.84
CA PRO A 96 -21.98 9.78 13.49
C PRO A 96 -23.18 9.92 12.48
N SER A 97 -22.95 9.66 11.18
CA SER A 97 -23.93 9.44 10.08
C SER A 97 -23.28 8.77 8.82
N GLU A 98 -24.05 8.26 7.83
CA GLU A 98 -23.69 7.09 6.94
C GLU A 98 -23.90 7.24 5.39
N VAL A 99 -23.41 6.30 4.55
CA VAL A 99 -23.38 6.29 3.03
C VAL A 99 -23.71 4.87 2.39
N CYS A 100 -23.69 4.66 1.04
CA CYS A 100 -23.95 3.38 0.31
C CYS A 100 -23.26 3.22 -1.11
N CYS A 101 -23.16 2.01 -1.73
CA CYS A 101 -22.12 1.57 -2.73
C CYS A 101 -22.51 0.50 -3.84
N THR A 102 -21.57 0.03 -4.74
CA THR A 102 -21.40 -1.27 -5.53
C THR A 102 -20.54 -1.12 -6.85
N ASP A 103 -20.05 -2.10 -7.68
CA ASP A 103 -19.29 -3.40 -7.51
C ASP A 103 -18.76 -4.08 -8.86
N VAL A 104 -18.30 -5.37 -8.87
CA VAL A 104 -18.08 -6.44 -9.96
C VAL A 104 -16.73 -6.71 -10.76
N ASP A 105 -16.67 -7.78 -11.60
CA ASP A 105 -15.54 -8.78 -11.79
C ASP A 105 -15.46 -9.56 -13.17
N GLU A 106 -14.53 -10.54 -13.32
CA GLU A 106 -14.31 -11.66 -14.31
C GLU A 106 -13.71 -11.42 -15.74
N ALA A 107 -12.78 -12.31 -16.21
CA ALA A 107 -12.18 -12.23 -17.58
C ALA A 107 -11.58 -13.51 -18.26
N SER A 108 -10.89 -14.42 -17.55
CA SER A 108 -9.83 -15.29 -18.15
C SER A 108 -10.26 -16.40 -19.14
N ARG A 109 -11.55 -16.75 -19.25
CA ARG A 109 -12.02 -17.93 -20.01
C ARG A 109 -12.40 -17.71 -21.47
N GLY A 110 -12.36 -16.46 -21.96
CA GLY A 110 -12.97 -16.10 -23.25
C GLY A 110 -14.51 -16.07 -23.23
N GLU A 111 -15.12 -16.35 -22.08
CA GLU A 111 -16.55 -16.11 -21.77
C GLU A 111 -16.83 -14.61 -21.57
N TYR A 112 -15.77 -13.79 -21.46
CA TYR A 112 -15.78 -12.34 -21.26
C TYR A 112 -14.59 -11.70 -22.01
N SER A 113 -14.64 -10.39 -22.26
CA SER A 113 -13.58 -9.64 -22.98
C SER A 113 -12.54 -9.03 -22.04
N ASP A 114 -11.26 -9.07 -22.40
CA ASP A 114 -10.19 -8.33 -21.69
C ASP A 114 -10.45 -6.82 -21.72
N LEU A 115 -10.85 -6.26 -20.58
CA LEU A 115 -11.00 -4.81 -20.36
C LEU A 115 -9.78 -4.20 -19.63
N SER A 116 -9.08 -5.00 -18.84
CA SER A 116 -8.03 -4.51 -17.93
C SER A 116 -6.68 -4.33 -18.63
N GLY A 117 -6.33 -5.20 -19.60
CA GLY A 117 -5.17 -5.02 -20.46
C GLY A 117 -5.20 -3.70 -21.25
N PRO A 118 -6.30 -3.37 -21.96
CA PRO A 118 -6.49 -2.06 -22.59
C PRO A 118 -6.43 -0.88 -21.62
N ALA A 119 -6.98 -1.01 -20.41
CA ALA A 119 -6.94 0.06 -19.40
C ALA A 119 -5.51 0.32 -18.89
N VAL A 120 -4.72 -0.73 -18.65
CA VAL A 120 -3.29 -0.62 -18.31
C VAL A 120 -2.50 0.03 -19.44
N GLU A 121 -2.72 -0.40 -20.67
CA GLU A 121 -2.08 0.18 -21.86
C GLU A 121 -2.38 1.68 -21.99
N ALA A 122 -3.64 2.09 -21.76
CA ALA A 122 -4.05 3.48 -21.77
C ALA A 122 -3.42 4.30 -20.61
N ALA A 123 -3.44 3.75 -19.39
CA ALA A 123 -2.91 4.42 -18.20
C ALA A 123 -1.39 4.66 -18.29
N VAL A 124 -0.61 3.69 -18.79
CA VAL A 124 0.83 3.85 -19.02
C VAL A 124 1.11 4.93 -20.07
N LYS A 125 0.35 4.94 -21.18
CA LYS A 125 0.44 5.98 -22.23
C LYS A 125 0.08 7.37 -21.71
N GLU A 126 -0.94 7.49 -20.85
CA GLU A 126 -1.30 8.75 -20.21
C GLU A 126 -0.16 9.26 -19.30
N VAL A 127 0.36 8.42 -18.40
CA VAL A 127 1.42 8.84 -17.47
C VAL A 127 2.69 9.30 -18.21
N ILE A 128 3.11 8.57 -19.25
CA ILE A 128 4.31 8.92 -20.03
C ILE A 128 4.12 10.20 -20.86
N THR A 129 2.91 10.46 -21.38
CA THR A 129 2.63 11.68 -22.18
C THR A 129 2.32 12.94 -21.34
N ALA A 130 1.71 12.77 -20.16
CA ALA A 130 1.35 13.86 -19.25
C ALA A 130 2.52 14.35 -18.38
N ALA A 131 3.48 13.48 -18.04
CA ALA A 131 4.61 13.85 -17.20
C ALA A 131 5.62 14.74 -17.95
N GLU A 132 5.56 16.07 -17.72
CA GLU A 132 6.47 17.06 -18.33
C GLU A 132 7.96 16.73 -18.14
N GLY A 133 8.31 16.07 -17.04
CA GLY A 133 9.67 15.61 -16.76
C GLY A 133 10.18 14.47 -17.68
N LEU A 134 9.27 13.66 -18.23
CA LEU A 134 9.54 12.48 -19.08
C LEU A 134 9.30 12.74 -20.58
N LYS A 135 8.46 13.72 -20.90
CA LYS A 135 8.04 14.08 -22.26
C LYS A 135 9.23 14.28 -23.20
N GLY A 136 9.35 13.43 -24.21
CA GLY A 136 10.46 13.45 -25.19
C GLY A 136 11.79 12.90 -24.69
N LYS A 137 11.81 12.21 -23.54
CA LYS A 137 12.99 11.49 -22.98
C LYS A 137 12.74 10.00 -22.78
N VAL A 138 11.47 9.59 -22.82
CA VAL A 138 11.02 8.20 -22.74
C VAL A 138 9.98 7.99 -23.82
N GLU A 139 10.11 6.90 -24.56
CA GLU A 139 9.18 6.46 -25.60
C GLU A 139 8.80 4.99 -25.34
N ILE A 140 7.61 4.58 -25.76
CA ILE A 140 7.15 3.20 -25.65
C ILE A 140 7.47 2.51 -26.98
N ALA A 141 8.61 1.81 -27.03
CA ALA A 141 9.10 1.16 -28.26
C ALA A 141 8.17 0.03 -28.74
N GLU A 142 7.64 -0.79 -27.82
CA GLU A 142 6.68 -1.85 -28.11
C GLU A 142 5.62 -1.93 -27.00
N VAL A 143 4.41 -2.35 -27.36
CA VAL A 143 3.43 -2.93 -26.42
C VAL A 143 2.93 -4.25 -27.00
N SER A 144 3.34 -5.35 -26.36
CA SER A 144 2.71 -6.66 -26.53
C SER A 144 1.66 -6.91 -25.43
N ARG A 145 0.76 -7.88 -25.65
CA ARG A 145 -0.18 -8.40 -24.64
C ARG A 145 -0.33 -9.92 -24.78
N ALA A 146 -0.50 -10.62 -23.67
CA ALA A 146 -0.82 -12.04 -23.63
C ALA A 146 -1.85 -12.34 -22.54
N ILE A 147 -2.75 -13.28 -22.80
CA ILE A 147 -3.68 -13.83 -21.80
C ILE A 147 -3.10 -15.17 -21.33
N CYS A 148 -3.24 -15.46 -20.05
CA CYS A 148 -2.70 -16.63 -19.37
C CYS A 148 -3.82 -17.33 -18.58
N GLU A 149 -3.69 -18.64 -18.34
CA GLU A 149 -4.57 -19.34 -17.39
C GLU A 149 -4.22 -18.95 -15.94
N ASP A 150 -5.21 -19.02 -15.04
CA ASP A 150 -5.07 -18.73 -13.60
C ASP A 150 -4.33 -19.86 -12.85
N ASP A 151 -3.18 -20.29 -13.38
CA ASP A 151 -2.33 -21.37 -12.87
C ASP A 151 -0.87 -20.93 -12.74
N ARG A 152 -0.22 -21.45 -11.70
CA ARG A 152 1.13 -21.07 -11.30
C ARG A 152 2.18 -21.36 -12.38
N ASN A 153 2.07 -22.48 -13.09
CA ASN A 153 3.05 -22.87 -14.11
C ASN A 153 2.92 -22.00 -15.36
N SER A 154 1.70 -21.74 -15.84
CA SER A 154 1.47 -20.86 -16.99
C SER A 154 1.90 -19.42 -16.69
N ILE A 155 1.61 -18.89 -15.49
CA ILE A 155 2.06 -17.54 -15.11
C ILE A 155 3.60 -17.47 -15.02
N VAL A 156 4.28 -18.44 -14.40
CA VAL A 156 5.75 -18.49 -14.39
C VAL A 156 6.31 -18.58 -15.82
N GLY A 157 5.74 -19.44 -16.67
CA GLY A 157 6.16 -19.60 -18.06
C GLY A 157 5.98 -18.33 -18.90
N ALA A 158 4.88 -17.61 -18.71
CA ALA A 158 4.64 -16.31 -19.35
C ALA A 158 5.67 -15.27 -18.89
N LEU A 159 5.86 -15.10 -17.58
CA LEU A 159 6.83 -14.14 -17.03
C LEU A 159 8.28 -14.45 -17.46
N GLN A 160 8.65 -15.73 -17.56
CA GLN A 160 9.97 -16.15 -18.04
C GLN A 160 10.13 -15.95 -19.55
N GLY A 161 9.10 -16.21 -20.35
CA GLY A 161 9.13 -15.99 -21.81
C GLY A 161 9.38 -14.53 -22.17
N TRP A 162 8.79 -13.60 -21.43
CA TRP A 162 9.01 -12.16 -21.59
C TRP A 162 10.33 -11.68 -20.95
N GLY A 163 10.96 -12.50 -20.10
CA GLY A 163 12.31 -12.27 -19.57
C GLY A 163 13.44 -12.49 -20.56
N GLY A 164 13.15 -12.98 -21.77
CA GLY A 164 14.10 -13.48 -22.74
C GLY A 164 14.77 -12.43 -23.64
N THR A 165 15.80 -11.74 -23.14
CA THR A 165 16.95 -11.24 -23.94
C THR A 165 16.73 -10.20 -25.07
N GLY A 166 15.52 -9.69 -25.29
CA GLY A 166 15.22 -8.79 -26.43
C GLY A 166 15.68 -7.33 -26.32
N LEU A 167 15.92 -6.82 -25.10
CA LEU A 167 16.11 -5.39 -24.84
C LEU A 167 17.50 -4.88 -25.23
N GLY A 168 17.55 -3.80 -26.02
CA GLY A 168 18.75 -3.05 -26.40
C GLY A 168 19.41 -2.30 -25.24
N ASP A 169 20.54 -1.63 -25.50
CA ASP A 169 21.39 -1.05 -24.44
C ASP A 169 20.70 0.07 -23.64
N ASP A 170 19.95 0.95 -24.29
CA ASP A 170 19.17 2.03 -23.64
C ASP A 170 17.72 1.60 -23.25
N GLU A 171 17.37 0.32 -23.40
CA GLU A 171 15.99 -0.18 -23.21
C GLU A 171 15.76 -0.89 -21.87
N VAL A 172 14.52 -0.81 -21.39
CA VAL A 172 14.01 -1.51 -20.20
C VAL A 172 12.60 -2.07 -20.46
N GLY A 173 12.29 -3.20 -19.83
CA GLY A 173 10.97 -3.82 -19.86
C GLY A 173 10.19 -3.60 -18.57
N ILE A 174 8.89 -3.40 -18.70
CA ILE A 174 7.93 -3.35 -17.59
C ILE A 174 6.82 -4.35 -17.91
N ILE A 175 6.72 -5.43 -17.13
CA ILE A 175 5.59 -6.36 -17.20
C ILE A 175 4.57 -5.94 -16.15
N MET A 176 3.32 -5.74 -16.59
CA MET A 176 2.18 -5.51 -15.70
C MET A 176 1.18 -6.65 -15.84
N THR A 177 0.97 -7.43 -14.78
CA THR A 177 -0.02 -8.52 -14.76
C THR A 177 -1.31 -8.01 -14.11
N THR A 178 -2.48 -8.31 -14.65
CA THR A 178 -3.77 -7.96 -14.06
C THR A 178 -4.46 -9.19 -13.47
N GLY A 179 -5.00 -9.07 -12.26
CA GLY A 179 -5.76 -10.14 -11.60
C GLY A 179 -4.92 -11.26 -10.98
N GLY A 180 -5.62 -12.24 -10.39
CA GLY A 180 -5.01 -13.36 -9.65
C GLY A 180 -4.33 -12.97 -8.33
N THR A 181 -4.62 -11.78 -7.78
CA THR A 181 -4.02 -11.22 -6.54
C THR A 181 -4.95 -11.22 -5.32
N GLY A 182 -6.18 -11.74 -5.44
CA GLY A 182 -7.17 -11.80 -4.36
C GLY A 182 -6.94 -12.94 -3.35
N PHE A 183 -7.99 -13.41 -2.70
CA PHE A 183 -7.93 -14.46 -1.66
C PHE A 183 -8.42 -15.85 -2.12
N SER A 184 -8.76 -16.02 -3.40
CA SER A 184 -9.18 -17.28 -3.99
C SER A 184 -8.04 -18.31 -3.99
N ILE A 185 -8.38 -19.59 -3.97
CA ILE A 185 -7.41 -20.69 -4.18
C ILE A 185 -6.80 -20.62 -5.61
N ARG A 186 -7.47 -19.94 -6.55
CA ARG A 186 -6.95 -19.63 -7.90
C ARG A 186 -6.08 -18.38 -7.97
N ASP A 187 -6.08 -17.51 -6.95
CA ASP A 187 -5.27 -16.29 -6.95
C ASP A 187 -3.81 -16.66 -6.66
N VAL A 188 -3.02 -16.95 -7.70
CA VAL A 188 -1.62 -17.40 -7.57
C VAL A 188 -0.61 -16.48 -8.28
N THR A 189 -1.04 -15.35 -8.82
CA THR A 189 -0.16 -14.38 -9.51
C THR A 189 1.00 -13.88 -8.64
N PRO A 190 0.82 -13.53 -7.35
CA PRO A 190 1.94 -13.11 -6.50
C PRO A 190 2.93 -14.24 -6.21
N GLU A 191 2.43 -15.47 -6.06
CA GLU A 191 3.25 -16.65 -5.77
C GLU A 191 4.10 -17.05 -6.98
N ALA A 192 3.49 -17.09 -8.17
CA ALA A 192 4.18 -17.30 -9.45
C ALA A 192 5.18 -16.18 -9.75
N THR A 193 4.81 -14.92 -9.51
CA THR A 193 5.71 -13.77 -9.69
C THR A 193 6.93 -13.91 -8.79
N ARG A 194 6.77 -14.33 -7.53
CA ARG A 194 7.86 -14.44 -6.55
C ARG A 194 8.96 -15.42 -6.96
N GLU A 195 8.67 -16.40 -7.82
CA GLU A 195 9.65 -17.36 -8.34
C GLU A 195 10.55 -16.79 -9.45
N VAL A 196 10.10 -15.75 -10.16
CA VAL A 196 10.90 -15.11 -11.22
C VAL A 196 11.68 -13.87 -10.75
N LEU A 197 11.44 -13.39 -9.52
CA LEU A 197 12.12 -12.21 -9.00
C LEU A 197 13.55 -12.52 -8.53
N ALA A 198 14.53 -11.87 -9.16
CA ALA A 198 15.89 -11.76 -8.63
C ALA A 198 15.99 -10.75 -7.48
N LYS A 199 15.06 -9.77 -7.38
CA LYS A 199 15.02 -8.79 -6.28
C LYS A 199 13.60 -8.27 -6.03
N ASP A 200 13.12 -8.39 -4.79
CA ASP A 200 11.86 -7.77 -4.36
C ASP A 200 11.95 -6.24 -4.29
N LEU A 201 10.87 -5.57 -4.72
CA LEU A 201 10.63 -4.12 -4.63
C LEU A 201 9.18 -3.82 -4.16
N SER A 202 8.50 -4.78 -3.52
CA SER A 202 7.06 -4.71 -3.22
C SER A 202 6.61 -3.46 -2.45
N ASN A 203 7.50 -2.82 -1.69
CA ASN A 203 7.25 -1.55 -1.03
C ASN A 203 6.70 -0.45 -1.97
N ILE A 204 7.13 -0.41 -3.24
CA ILE A 204 6.66 0.59 -4.22
C ILE A 204 5.18 0.35 -4.54
N LEU A 205 4.80 -0.91 -4.77
CA LEU A 205 3.41 -1.30 -5.04
C LEU A 205 2.54 -1.21 -3.78
N GLN A 206 3.04 -1.58 -2.60
CA GLN A 206 2.32 -1.40 -1.33
C GLN A 206 2.01 0.08 -1.08
N HIS A 207 2.96 0.99 -1.33
CA HIS A 207 2.71 2.42 -1.25
C HIS A 207 1.63 2.87 -2.26
N ALA A 208 1.70 2.41 -3.51
CA ALA A 208 0.67 2.68 -4.52
C ALA A 208 -0.71 2.18 -4.09
N LEU A 209 -0.84 0.92 -3.67
CA LEU A 209 -2.10 0.33 -3.19
C LEU A 209 -2.66 1.06 -1.96
N MET A 210 -1.78 1.57 -1.07
CA MET A 210 -2.20 2.40 0.06
C MET A 210 -2.75 3.77 -0.38
N LEU A 211 -2.14 4.43 -1.36
CA LEU A 211 -2.69 5.66 -1.95
C LEU A 211 -4.05 5.39 -2.63
N CYS A 212 -4.14 4.32 -3.43
CA CYS A 212 -5.40 3.91 -4.06
C CYS A 212 -6.48 3.56 -3.02
N SER A 213 -6.10 3.09 -1.83
CA SER A 213 -7.05 2.76 -0.75
C SER A 213 -7.80 3.96 -0.17
N GLU A 214 -7.38 5.20 -0.46
CA GLU A 214 -8.15 6.41 -0.12
C GLU A 214 -9.41 6.56 -0.99
N LYS A 215 -9.36 6.11 -2.26
CA LYS A 215 -10.48 6.13 -3.22
C LYS A 215 -11.23 4.79 -3.22
N GLN A 216 -10.51 3.68 -3.24
CA GLN A 216 -11.05 2.32 -3.30
C GLN A 216 -10.52 1.50 -2.11
N PRO A 217 -11.21 1.47 -0.95
CA PRO A 217 -10.70 0.90 0.29
C PRO A 217 -10.26 -0.58 0.24
N LEU A 218 -10.72 -1.34 -0.76
CA LEU A 218 -10.33 -2.73 -0.98
C LEU A 218 -8.97 -2.90 -1.70
N ALA A 219 -8.38 -1.83 -2.24
CA ALA A 219 -7.09 -1.88 -2.96
C ALA A 219 -5.96 -2.46 -2.09
N CYS A 220 -5.94 -2.15 -0.80
CA CYS A 220 -4.95 -2.67 0.16
C CYS A 220 -5.10 -4.17 0.47
N LEU A 221 -6.15 -4.84 -0.04
CA LEU A 221 -6.35 -6.29 0.06
C LEU A 221 -5.65 -7.07 -1.07
N SER A 222 -5.21 -6.40 -2.13
CA SER A 222 -4.44 -7.04 -3.20
C SER A 222 -3.12 -7.56 -2.66
N ARG A 223 -2.86 -8.87 -2.81
CA ARG A 223 -1.58 -9.50 -2.44
C ARG A 223 -0.48 -9.30 -3.49
N GLY A 224 -0.72 -8.46 -4.49
CA GLY A 224 0.21 -8.18 -5.58
C GLY A 224 1.59 -7.76 -5.09
N ILE A 225 2.64 -8.21 -5.79
CA ILE A 225 4.03 -7.84 -5.52
C ILE A 225 4.66 -7.10 -6.70
N CYS A 226 5.81 -6.49 -6.45
CA CYS A 226 6.60 -5.78 -7.45
C CYS A 226 8.07 -6.13 -7.27
N GLY A 227 8.83 -6.28 -8.34
CA GLY A 227 10.25 -6.61 -8.24
C GLY A 227 10.95 -6.78 -9.59
N LEU A 228 12.28 -6.92 -9.52
CA LEU A 228 13.13 -7.12 -10.68
C LEU A 228 13.28 -8.60 -10.99
N VAL A 229 13.01 -8.99 -12.23
CA VAL A 229 13.41 -10.29 -12.80
C VAL A 229 14.89 -10.27 -13.16
N ASN A 230 15.38 -9.15 -13.69
CA ASN A 230 16.79 -8.87 -13.94
C ASN A 230 17.03 -7.34 -13.91
N ARG A 231 18.26 -6.87 -14.16
CA ARG A 231 18.59 -5.42 -14.12
C ARG A 231 17.63 -4.54 -14.93
N LYS A 232 17.22 -5.01 -16.11
CA LYS A 232 16.44 -4.26 -17.11
C LYS A 232 14.95 -4.62 -17.15
N LEU A 233 14.48 -5.50 -16.27
CA LEU A 233 13.08 -5.98 -16.28
C LEU A 233 12.46 -5.96 -14.89
N ILE A 234 11.39 -5.18 -14.74
CA ILE A 234 10.53 -5.14 -13.55
C ILE A 234 9.17 -5.80 -13.85
N VAL A 235 8.61 -6.51 -12.87
CA VAL A 235 7.23 -7.02 -12.88
C VAL A 235 6.44 -6.28 -11.80
N VAL A 236 5.20 -5.91 -12.11
CA VAL A 236 4.23 -5.31 -11.18
C VAL A 236 2.90 -6.07 -11.27
N ASN A 237 2.39 -6.58 -10.15
CA ASN A 237 1.06 -7.17 -10.12
C ASN A 237 0.00 -6.10 -9.79
N LEU A 238 -0.95 -5.91 -10.71
CA LEU A 238 -2.08 -5.02 -10.58
C LEU A 238 -3.35 -5.80 -10.15
N PRO A 239 -4.39 -5.11 -9.65
CA PRO A 239 -5.71 -5.71 -9.39
C PRO A 239 -6.37 -6.31 -10.65
N GLY A 240 -7.54 -6.93 -10.49
CA GLY A 240 -8.33 -7.44 -11.63
C GLY A 240 -9.13 -6.35 -12.36
N GLN A 241 -9.71 -5.38 -11.63
CA GLN A 241 -10.62 -4.37 -12.18
C GLN A 241 -9.89 -3.29 -13.00
N PRO A 242 -10.44 -2.83 -14.15
CA PRO A 242 -9.81 -1.81 -15.01
C PRO A 242 -9.49 -0.48 -14.29
N GLU A 243 -10.44 0.08 -13.53
CA GLU A 243 -10.24 1.35 -12.81
C GLU A 243 -9.16 1.23 -11.72
N ALA A 244 -9.16 0.10 -11.00
CA ALA A 244 -8.15 -0.20 -9.98
C ALA A 244 -6.76 -0.42 -10.61
N CYS A 245 -6.68 -0.92 -11.85
CA CYS A 245 -5.44 -0.97 -12.62
C CYS A 245 -4.96 0.44 -12.97
N GLU A 246 -5.85 1.31 -13.47
CA GLU A 246 -5.53 2.70 -13.82
C GLU A 246 -4.99 3.49 -12.62
N ASP A 247 -5.69 3.46 -11.48
CA ASP A 247 -5.26 4.15 -10.26
C ASP A 247 -3.88 3.65 -9.78
N VAL A 248 -3.67 2.32 -9.76
CA VAL A 248 -2.41 1.72 -9.29
C VAL A 248 -1.27 1.99 -10.27
N VAL A 249 -1.50 1.99 -11.58
CA VAL A 249 -0.51 2.42 -12.58
C VAL A 249 -0.11 3.88 -12.33
N LYS A 250 -1.08 4.78 -12.18
CA LYS A 250 -0.82 6.21 -11.92
C LYS A 250 -0.05 6.43 -10.62
N ALA A 251 -0.31 5.63 -9.58
CA ALA A 251 0.38 5.71 -8.29
C ALA A 251 1.77 5.02 -8.25
N VAL A 252 1.98 3.92 -8.99
CA VAL A 252 3.24 3.14 -8.96
C VAL A 252 4.30 3.67 -9.93
N MET A 253 3.88 4.24 -11.07
CA MET A 253 4.78 4.64 -12.16
C MET A 253 5.90 5.62 -11.75
N PRO A 254 5.70 6.61 -10.85
CA PRO A 254 6.81 7.48 -10.41
C PRO A 254 8.01 6.71 -9.82
N GLY A 255 7.77 5.60 -9.12
CA GLY A 255 8.82 4.72 -8.61
C GLY A 255 9.45 3.85 -9.71
N VAL A 256 8.64 3.34 -10.63
CA VAL A 256 9.10 2.54 -11.78
C VAL A 256 9.98 3.38 -12.71
N MET A 257 9.59 4.62 -13.01
CA MET A 257 10.37 5.52 -13.86
C MET A 257 11.69 5.97 -13.22
N HIS A 258 11.76 6.02 -11.89
CA HIS A 258 13.04 6.23 -11.19
C HIS A 258 13.97 5.01 -11.35
N TRP A 259 13.45 3.79 -11.19
CA TRP A 259 14.22 2.56 -11.47
C TRP A 259 14.68 2.50 -12.93
N ALA A 260 13.81 2.79 -13.90
CA ALA A 260 14.12 2.72 -15.33
C ALA A 260 15.36 3.56 -15.68
N LYS A 261 15.46 4.77 -15.14
CA LYS A 261 16.65 5.63 -15.29
C LYS A 261 17.92 4.99 -14.73
N GLU A 262 17.85 4.35 -13.56
CA GLU A 262 19.02 3.70 -12.94
C GLU A 262 19.35 2.33 -13.56
N ALA A 263 18.42 1.73 -14.31
CA ALA A 263 18.63 0.48 -15.02
C ALA A 263 19.53 0.64 -16.26
N VAL A 264 19.52 1.81 -16.91
CA VAL A 264 20.29 2.13 -18.13
C VAL A 264 21.65 2.81 -17.89
N ASN A 265 21.93 3.29 -16.66
CA ASN A 265 23.21 3.95 -16.29
C ASN A 265 24.37 2.99 -15.97
#